data_AF-A0A7X1G0K1-F1
#
_entry.id   AF-A0A7X1G0K1-F1
#
_cell.length_a   1.000
_cell.length_b   1.000
_cell.length_c   1.000
_cell.angle_alpha   90.00
_cell.angle_beta   90.00
_cell.angle_gamma   90.00
#
_symmetry.space_group_name_H-M   'P 1'
#
loop_
_entity.id
_entity.type
_entity.pdbx_description
1 polymer ?
#
loop_
_entity_poly.entity_id
_entity_poly.type
_entity_poly.pdbx_seq_one_letter_code
_entity_poly.pdbx_strand_id
1 'polypeptide(L)'
;MRKSLPLLVLAGTSLLLAGCGSGGGLLSRARPDEFAVQRQAPLVVPPDFALTPPQPGAPRPADASGQQQALDALFGGSAPRSEIERNAVSRAGTPAPGIRSAVGDPRTNTVAKGEVTRDIIAAPQGDGREAQVVVSG
;
A
#
# COMPACT_ATOMS: atom_id res chain seq x y z
N MET A 1 71.89 -47.67 36.83
CA MET A 1 70.90 -46.56 36.75
C MET A 1 70.47 -46.19 35.31
N ARG A 2 70.81 -46.98 34.28
CA ARG A 2 70.55 -46.64 32.86
C ARG A 2 69.21 -47.14 32.30
N LYS A 3 68.51 -48.01 33.04
CA LYS A 3 67.24 -48.64 32.65
C LYS A 3 65.99 -47.96 33.23
N SER A 4 66.18 -47.04 34.18
CA SER A 4 65.10 -46.24 34.79
C SER A 4 64.73 -45.01 33.95
N LEU A 5 65.65 -44.51 33.11
CA LEU A 5 65.41 -43.39 32.22
C LEU A 5 64.30 -43.64 31.18
N PRO A 6 64.26 -44.77 30.43
CA PRO A 6 63.17 -45.02 29.49
C PRO A 6 61.83 -45.22 30.19
N LEU A 7 61.84 -45.78 31.41
CA LEU A 7 60.62 -46.00 32.20
C LEU A 7 59.99 -44.68 32.65
N LEU A 8 60.82 -43.71 33.03
CA LEU A 8 60.38 -42.39 33.46
C LEU A 8 59.87 -41.53 32.30
N VAL A 9 60.49 -41.65 31.11
CA VAL A 9 60.01 -41.02 29.88
C VAL A 9 58.66 -41.60 29.45
N LEU A 10 58.49 -42.92 29.49
CA LEU A 10 57.24 -43.57 29.11
C LEU A 10 56.10 -43.25 30.09
N ALA A 11 56.40 -43.17 31.38
CA ALA A 11 55.44 -42.73 32.39
C ALA A 11 55.05 -41.25 32.20
N GLY A 12 56.01 -40.38 31.90
CA GLY A 12 55.75 -38.96 31.65
C GLY A 12 54.88 -38.71 30.41
N THR A 13 55.16 -39.41 29.31
CA THR A 13 54.40 -39.23 28.06
C THR A 13 52.98 -39.79 28.15
N SER A 14 52.77 -40.89 28.88
CA SER A 14 51.44 -41.45 29.11
C SER A 14 50.55 -40.54 29.96
N LEU A 15 51.08 -39.86 30.98
CA LEU A 15 50.32 -38.85 31.73
C LEU A 15 49.95 -37.63 30.88
N LEU A 16 50.85 -37.16 30.02
CA LEU A 16 50.59 -36.02 29.12
C LEU A 16 49.51 -36.36 28.08
N LEU A 17 49.50 -37.60 27.55
CA LEU A 17 48.45 -38.05 26.63
C LEU A 17 47.10 -38.26 27.32
N ALA A 18 47.08 -38.74 28.56
CA ALA A 18 45.84 -38.92 29.32
C ALA A 18 45.08 -37.60 29.49
N GLY A 19 45.79 -36.46 29.63
CA GLY A 19 45.17 -35.13 29.72
C GLY A 19 44.54 -34.61 28.42
N CYS A 20 44.88 -35.16 27.25
CA CYS A 20 44.23 -34.81 25.98
C CYS A 20 43.05 -35.74 25.64
N GLY A 21 42.94 -36.90 26.28
CA GLY A 21 41.94 -37.93 25.95
C GLY A 21 40.82 -38.10 26.96
N SER A 22 41.00 -37.67 28.22
CA SER A 22 39.99 -37.87 29.26
C SER A 22 38.90 -36.80 29.22
N GLY A 23 37.87 -37.08 28.41
CA GLY A 23 36.50 -36.65 28.69
C GLY A 23 36.23 -35.16 28.55
N GLY A 24 36.08 -34.70 27.32
CA GLY A 24 35.48 -33.40 26.99
C GLY A 24 36.41 -32.23 27.27
N GLY A 25 36.99 -31.66 26.22
CA GLY A 25 37.98 -30.58 26.30
C GLY A 25 37.60 -29.39 27.19
N LEU A 26 38.63 -28.60 27.51
CA LEU A 26 38.85 -27.56 28.55
C LEU A 26 37.69 -26.61 28.96
N LEU A 27 36.47 -26.73 28.46
CA LEU A 27 35.35 -25.96 28.98
C LEU A 27 34.08 -26.77 29.20
N SER A 28 34.11 -28.11 29.13
CA SER A 28 32.97 -28.99 29.44
C SER A 28 31.63 -28.39 29.01
N ARG A 29 31.61 -27.71 27.86
CA ARG A 29 30.47 -26.91 27.47
C ARG A 29 29.46 -27.95 27.04
N ALA A 30 28.31 -27.96 27.69
CA ALA A 30 27.12 -28.54 27.09
C ALA A 30 27.02 -27.89 25.70
N ARG A 31 27.39 -28.65 24.66
CA ARG A 31 27.12 -28.25 23.28
C ARG A 31 25.60 -28.04 23.26
N PRO A 32 25.10 -26.86 22.86
CA PRO A 32 23.67 -26.63 22.78
C PRO A 32 23.10 -27.71 21.88
N ASP A 33 22.25 -28.58 22.42
CA ASP A 33 21.64 -29.67 21.68
C ASP A 33 20.68 -29.04 20.65
N GLU A 34 21.10 -29.01 19.38
CA GLU A 34 20.31 -28.48 18.26
C GLU A 34 18.99 -29.24 18.03
N PHE A 35 18.78 -30.37 18.70
CA PHE A 35 17.52 -31.14 18.70
C PHE A 35 16.79 -31.11 20.04
N ALA A 36 17.22 -30.27 20.99
CA ALA A 36 16.47 -30.04 22.22
C ALA A 36 15.16 -29.32 21.88
N VAL A 37 14.09 -30.12 21.73
CA VAL A 37 12.73 -29.64 21.47
C VAL A 37 12.28 -28.81 22.68
N GLN A 38 12.38 -27.50 22.56
CA GLN A 38 11.74 -26.58 23.50
C GLN A 38 10.23 -26.74 23.39
N ARG A 39 9.54 -26.68 24.53
CA ARG A 39 8.08 -26.75 24.58
C ARG A 39 7.52 -25.57 23.77
N GLN A 40 6.98 -25.87 22.60
CA GLN A 40 6.30 -24.89 21.76
C GLN A 40 5.16 -24.27 22.57
N ALA A 41 5.04 -22.94 22.54
CA ALA A 41 3.92 -22.25 23.17
C ALA A 41 2.61 -22.89 22.71
N PRO A 42 1.60 -23.08 23.58
CA PRO A 42 0.34 -23.68 23.20
C PRO A 42 -0.22 -22.95 21.98
N LEU A 43 -0.53 -23.71 20.92
CA LEU A 43 -1.23 -23.20 19.76
C LEU A 43 -2.61 -22.72 20.23
N VAL A 44 -2.77 -21.40 20.38
CA VAL A 44 -4.08 -20.81 20.60
C VAL A 44 -4.83 -20.98 19.30
N VAL A 45 -5.74 -21.95 19.27
CA VAL A 45 -6.73 -22.06 18.20
C VAL A 45 -7.57 -20.79 18.29
N PRO A 46 -7.53 -19.91 17.28
CA PRO A 46 -8.42 -18.74 17.25
C PRO A 46 -9.85 -19.23 17.43
N PRO A 47 -10.74 -18.46 18.09
CA PRO A 47 -12.14 -18.87 18.20
C PRO A 47 -12.64 -19.19 16.80
N ASP A 48 -13.19 -20.39 16.62
CA ASP A 48 -13.87 -20.77 15.40
C ASP A 48 -14.97 -19.75 15.18
N PHE A 49 -14.72 -18.77 14.32
CA PHE A 49 -15.78 -17.97 13.74
C PHE A 49 -16.55 -18.96 12.87
N ALA A 50 -17.55 -19.60 13.47
CA ALA A 50 -18.58 -20.33 12.76
C ALA A 50 -19.33 -19.31 11.92
N LEU A 51 -18.70 -18.89 10.82
CA LEU A 51 -19.29 -18.07 9.79
C LEU A 51 -20.53 -18.83 9.37
N THR A 52 -21.68 -18.27 9.71
CA THR A 52 -22.97 -18.86 9.37
C THR A 52 -22.98 -18.98 7.85
N PRO A 53 -23.11 -20.19 7.28
CA PRO A 53 -23.08 -20.33 5.83
C PRO A 53 -24.12 -19.40 5.22
N PRO A 54 -23.76 -18.61 4.19
CA PRO A 54 -24.71 -17.71 3.55
C PRO A 54 -25.91 -18.52 3.07
N GLN A 55 -27.12 -18.06 3.40
CA GLN A 55 -28.33 -18.79 3.05
C GLN A 55 -28.39 -19.01 1.53
N PRO A 56 -28.63 -20.25 1.05
CA PRO A 56 -28.83 -20.51 -0.36
C PRO A 56 -29.93 -19.62 -0.93
N GLY A 57 -29.59 -18.75 -1.89
CA GLY A 57 -30.54 -17.82 -2.52
C GLY A 57 -30.65 -16.45 -1.86
N ALA A 58 -29.90 -16.15 -0.80
CA ALA A 58 -29.75 -14.77 -0.34
C ALA A 58 -29.16 -13.92 -1.47
N PRO A 59 -29.67 -12.68 -1.69
CA PRO A 59 -29.07 -11.77 -2.65
C PRO A 59 -27.59 -11.62 -2.33
N ARG A 60 -26.72 -12.14 -3.20
CA ARG A 60 -25.29 -11.85 -3.12
C ARG A 60 -25.19 -10.33 -3.21
N PRO A 61 -24.55 -9.63 -2.25
CA PRO A 61 -24.25 -8.22 -2.43
C PRO A 61 -23.58 -8.12 -3.80
N ALA A 62 -24.25 -7.51 -4.77
CA ALA A 62 -23.73 -7.48 -6.12
C ALA A 62 -22.42 -6.71 -6.03
N ASP A 63 -21.31 -7.40 -6.23
CA ASP A 63 -19.99 -6.81 -6.24
C ASP A 63 -19.98 -5.78 -7.36
N ALA A 64 -20.17 -4.50 -7.00
CA ALA A 64 -19.65 -3.42 -7.81
C ALA A 64 -18.19 -3.82 -8.10
N SER A 65 -17.80 -3.85 -9.38
CA SER A 65 -16.49 -4.35 -9.76
C SER A 65 -15.44 -3.75 -8.82
N GLY A 66 -14.46 -4.53 -8.35
CA GLY A 66 -13.48 -4.01 -7.38
C GLY A 66 -12.79 -2.73 -7.88
N GLN A 67 -12.72 -2.55 -9.21
CA GLN A 67 -12.30 -1.31 -9.86
C GLN A 67 -13.26 -0.14 -9.59
N GLN A 68 -14.58 -0.33 -9.73
CA GLN A 68 -15.57 0.71 -9.38
C GLN A 68 -15.47 1.10 -7.90
N GLN A 69 -15.34 0.13 -6.99
CA GLN A 69 -15.20 0.43 -5.55
C GLN A 69 -13.90 1.18 -5.24
N ALA A 70 -12.78 0.81 -5.88
CA ALA A 70 -11.53 1.53 -5.73
C ALA A 70 -11.63 2.97 -6.26
N LEU A 71 -12.27 3.17 -7.42
CA LEU A 71 -12.49 4.51 -7.98
C LEU A 71 -13.40 5.35 -7.08
N ASP A 72 -14.46 4.76 -6.53
CA ASP A 72 -15.37 5.45 -5.62
C ASP A 72 -14.70 5.82 -4.30
N ALA A 73 -13.84 4.94 -3.75
CA ALA A 73 -13.04 5.23 -2.57
C ALA A 73 -11.97 6.30 -2.80
N LEU A 74 -11.35 6.35 -3.99
CA LEU A 74 -10.31 7.33 -4.34
C LEU A 74 -10.90 8.70 -4.68
N PHE A 75 -12.05 8.75 -5.34
CA PHE A 75 -12.62 9.98 -5.88
C PHE A 75 -13.92 10.43 -5.20
N GLY A 76 -14.46 9.63 -4.27
CA GLY A 76 -15.61 10.00 -3.43
C GLY A 76 -16.95 10.02 -4.18
N GLY A 77 -17.05 9.31 -5.31
CA GLY A 77 -18.24 9.29 -6.14
C GLY A 77 -18.58 10.64 -6.77
N SER A 78 -19.80 10.75 -7.32
CA SER A 78 -20.26 12.01 -7.91
C SER A 78 -20.64 13.00 -6.81
N ALA A 79 -19.83 14.05 -6.62
CA ALA A 79 -20.15 15.13 -5.71
C ALA A 79 -21.47 15.82 -6.12
N PRO A 80 -22.38 16.14 -5.16
CA PRO A 80 -23.59 16.89 -5.45
C PRO A 80 -23.24 18.28 -5.99
N ARG A 81 -23.72 18.60 -7.19
CA ARG A 81 -23.50 19.90 -7.84
C ARG A 81 -24.64 20.86 -7.55
N SER A 82 -24.29 22.13 -7.34
CA SER A 82 -25.28 23.19 -7.12
C SER A 82 -26.20 23.32 -8.33
N GLU A 83 -27.42 23.84 -8.11
CA GLU A 83 -28.36 24.07 -9.22
C GLU A 83 -27.82 25.09 -10.22
N ILE A 84 -27.05 26.07 -9.76
CA ILE A 84 -26.40 27.05 -10.63
C ILE A 84 -25.40 26.35 -11.57
N GLU A 85 -24.58 25.44 -11.05
CA GLU A 85 -23.61 24.70 -11.86
C GLU A 85 -24.32 23.84 -12.90
N ARG A 86 -25.38 23.14 -12.51
CA ARG A 86 -26.19 22.33 -13.43
C ARG A 86 -26.83 23.19 -14.54
N ASN A 87 -27.38 24.35 -14.19
CA ASN A 87 -27.98 25.30 -15.14
C ASN A 87 -26.95 26.01 -16.03
N ALA A 88 -25.73 26.21 -15.56
CA ALA A 88 -24.65 26.75 -16.38
C ALA A 88 -24.18 25.71 -17.41
N VAL A 89 -23.95 24.47 -16.96
CA VAL A 89 -23.52 23.35 -17.82
C VAL A 89 -24.60 23.00 -18.86
N SER A 90 -25.88 23.00 -18.49
CA SER A 90 -26.97 22.71 -19.44
C SER A 90 -27.06 23.75 -20.56
N ARG A 91 -26.79 25.03 -20.26
CA ARG A 91 -26.74 26.11 -21.27
C ARG A 91 -25.47 26.09 -22.12
N ALA A 92 -24.37 25.53 -21.62
CA ALA A 92 -23.10 25.44 -22.34
C ALA A 92 -23.13 24.44 -23.52
N GLY A 93 -24.12 23.55 -23.57
CA GLY A 93 -24.29 22.59 -24.66
C GLY A 93 -23.31 21.41 -24.61
N THR A 94 -23.34 20.56 -25.65
CA THR A 94 -22.51 19.35 -25.72
C THR A 94 -21.09 19.68 -26.20
N PRO A 95 -20.04 19.30 -25.45
CA PRO A 95 -18.67 19.53 -25.88
C PRO A 95 -18.29 18.62 -27.05
N ALA A 96 -17.46 19.14 -27.97
CA ALA A 96 -16.86 18.33 -29.02
C ALA A 96 -15.89 17.29 -28.42
N PRO A 97 -15.78 16.08 -29.00
CA PRO A 97 -14.80 15.08 -28.57
C PRO A 97 -13.37 15.64 -28.58
N GLY A 98 -12.62 15.41 -27.50
CA GLY A 98 -11.22 15.85 -27.41
C GLY A 98 -11.00 17.36 -27.31
N ILE A 99 -12.04 18.16 -27.05
CA ILE A 99 -11.93 19.64 -27.02
C ILE A 99 -10.83 20.15 -26.07
N ARG A 100 -10.58 19.46 -24.95
CA ARG A 100 -9.52 19.84 -24.00
C ARG A 100 -8.11 19.74 -24.61
N SER A 101 -7.88 18.74 -25.45
CA SER A 101 -6.63 18.58 -26.20
C SER A 101 -6.52 19.61 -27.32
N ALA A 102 -7.63 19.88 -28.02
CA ALA A 102 -7.64 20.85 -29.11
C ALA A 102 -7.41 22.29 -28.64
N VAL A 103 -8.02 22.70 -27.52
CA VAL A 103 -7.85 24.06 -26.97
C VAL A 103 -6.44 24.25 -26.37
N GLY A 104 -5.82 23.20 -25.85
CA GLY A 104 -4.48 23.26 -25.25
C GLY A 104 -3.32 23.04 -26.22
N ASP A 105 -3.58 22.66 -27.48
CA ASP A 105 -2.53 22.43 -28.48
C ASP A 105 -1.92 23.77 -28.95
N PRO A 106 -0.60 24.00 -28.79
CA PRO A 106 0.07 25.20 -29.29
C PRO A 106 -0.04 25.40 -30.80
N ARG A 107 -0.35 24.34 -31.56
CA ARG A 107 -0.55 24.39 -33.02
C ARG A 107 -1.97 24.79 -33.41
N THR A 108 -2.89 24.94 -32.47
CA THR A 108 -4.24 25.43 -32.75
C THR A 108 -4.18 26.90 -33.15
N ASN A 109 -4.68 27.21 -34.35
CA ASN A 109 -4.75 28.58 -34.84
C ASN A 109 -5.64 29.43 -33.92
N THR A 110 -5.05 30.42 -33.26
CA THR A 110 -5.77 31.40 -32.46
C THR A 110 -5.83 32.73 -33.18
N VAL A 111 -6.93 33.46 -32.99
CA VAL A 111 -7.10 34.81 -33.53
C VAL A 111 -7.13 35.78 -32.36
N ALA A 112 -6.23 36.77 -32.36
CA ALA A 112 -6.27 37.84 -31.37
C ALA A 112 -7.51 38.69 -31.59
N LYS A 113 -8.44 38.65 -30.64
CA LYS A 113 -9.70 39.43 -30.67
C LYS A 113 -9.56 40.86 -30.12
N GLY A 114 -8.32 41.34 -29.97
CA GLY A 114 -8.00 42.74 -29.67
C GLY A 114 -8.34 43.22 -28.25
N GLU A 115 -8.32 44.54 -28.09
CA GLU A 115 -8.48 45.23 -26.80
C GLU A 115 -9.84 44.98 -26.16
N VAL A 116 -10.93 45.00 -26.95
CA VAL A 116 -12.29 44.79 -26.44
C VAL A 116 -12.44 43.48 -25.67
N THR A 117 -11.83 42.40 -26.17
CA THR A 117 -11.90 41.09 -25.47
C THR A 117 -11.08 41.11 -24.19
N ARG A 118 -9.93 41.80 -24.20
CA ARG A 118 -9.07 41.95 -23.02
C ARG A 118 -9.77 42.75 -21.92
N ASP A 119 -10.46 43.82 -22.29
CA ASP A 119 -11.20 44.68 -21.37
C ASP A 119 -12.40 43.94 -20.75
N ILE A 120 -13.11 43.12 -21.55
CA ILE A 120 -14.19 42.26 -21.04
C ILE A 120 -13.67 41.25 -20.01
N ILE A 121 -12.52 40.62 -20.26
CA ILE A 121 -11.94 39.64 -19.31
C ILE A 121 -11.46 40.32 -18.03
N ALA A 122 -10.94 41.54 -18.14
CA ALA A 122 -10.46 42.32 -17.00
C ALA A 122 -11.58 43.03 -16.23
N ALA A 123 -12.82 43.01 -16.74
CA ALA A 123 -13.95 43.68 -16.11
C ALA A 123 -14.28 43.06 -14.74
N PRO A 124 -14.67 43.88 -13.74
CA PRO A 124 -15.18 43.38 -12.48
C PRO A 124 -16.39 42.46 -12.69
N GLN A 125 -16.55 41.46 -11.81
CA GLN A 125 -17.71 40.58 -11.83
C GLN A 125 -18.98 41.38 -11.54
N GLY A 126 -20.00 41.25 -12.38
CA GLY A 126 -21.28 41.91 -12.22
C GLY A 126 -22.31 41.40 -13.22
N ASP A 127 -23.59 41.64 -12.93
CA ASP A 127 -24.68 41.19 -13.78
C ASP A 127 -24.63 41.93 -15.12
N GLY A 128 -24.38 41.19 -16.20
CA GLY A 128 -24.41 41.71 -17.55
C GLY A 128 -25.86 41.91 -18.04
N ARG A 129 -26.04 42.78 -19.04
CA ARG A 129 -27.36 43.01 -19.67
C ARG A 129 -28.02 41.73 -20.19
N GLU A 130 -27.21 40.77 -20.62
CA GLU A 130 -27.66 39.51 -21.25
C GLU A 130 -27.42 38.27 -20.37
N ALA A 131 -26.74 38.39 -19.22
CA ALA A 131 -26.29 37.26 -18.41
C ALA A 131 -26.78 37.40 -16.96
N GLN A 132 -28.04 37.06 -16.75
CA GLN A 132 -28.67 37.01 -15.42
C GLN A 132 -29.00 35.55 -15.08
N VAL A 133 -28.74 35.15 -13.84
CA VAL A 133 -29.10 33.82 -13.33
C VAL A 133 -30.05 33.98 -12.17
N VAL A 134 -31.32 33.59 -12.37
CA VAL A 134 -32.30 33.48 -11.29
C VAL A 134 -32.19 32.06 -10.73
N VAL A 135 -31.79 31.96 -9.46
CA VAL A 135 -31.84 30.70 -8.70
C VAL A 135 -33.24 30.63 -8.10
N SER A 136 -34.11 29.81 -8.69
CA SER A 136 -35.38 29.46 -8.05
C SER A 136 -35.09 28.35 -7.04
N GLY A 137 -35.45 28.57 -5.77
CA GLY A 137 -35.34 27.57 -4.71
C GLY A 137 -36.45 26.53 -4.74
#